data_AF-A0A4Y2TNR9-F1
#
_entry.id   AF-A0A4Y2TNR9-F1
#
_cell.length_a   1.000
_cell.length_b   1.000
_cell.length_c   1.000
_cell.angle_alpha   90.00
_cell.angle_beta   90.00
_cell.angle_gamma   90.00
#
_symmetry.space_group_name_H-M   'P 1'
#
loop_
_entity.id
_entity.type
_entity.pdbx_description
1 polymer ?
#
loop_
_entity_poly.entity_id
_entity_poly.type
_entity_poly.pdbx_seq_one_letter_code
_entity_poly.pdbx_strand_id
1 'polypeptide(L)'
;MTDVTESMVCTADITKAVQNVVDCIINVASNSIPKCSPRLKKFRRPWWNEACRREEKKQWNIFRRYPTTENHVAFKRAKAVARRIRRRSQRESWINFISSITSSISSKQLWKKVKAANGIYREFSFPVLNTGNVTHSAPLDTANTLV
;
A
#
# COMPACT_ATOMS: atom_id res chain seq x y z
N MET A 1 19.65 -20.12 -7.77
CA MET A 1 19.50 -19.87 -9.21
C MET A 1 19.37 -21.23 -9.87
N THR A 2 18.26 -21.50 -10.54
CA THR A 2 18.11 -22.70 -11.37
C THR A 2 18.46 -22.29 -12.79
N ASP A 3 19.67 -22.62 -13.22
CA ASP A 3 20.09 -22.35 -14.59
C ASP A 3 19.36 -23.29 -15.55
N VAL A 4 19.08 -22.81 -16.77
CA VAL A 4 18.46 -23.64 -17.81
C VAL A 4 19.44 -24.74 -18.17
N THR A 5 19.10 -25.99 -17.87
CA THR A 5 19.96 -27.14 -18.18
C THR A 5 19.71 -27.61 -19.61
N GLU A 6 20.76 -28.12 -20.25
CA GLU A 6 20.72 -28.66 -21.63
C GLU A 6 19.61 -29.72 -21.82
N SER A 7 19.35 -30.51 -20.76
CA SER A 7 18.27 -31.50 -20.70
C SER A 7 16.85 -30.93 -20.85
N MET A 8 16.64 -29.65 -20.56
CA MET A 8 15.33 -28.99 -20.72
C MET A 8 15.03 -28.62 -22.17
N VAL A 9 16.09 -28.45 -22.97
CA VAL A 9 16.01 -28.02 -24.39
C VAL A 9 16.14 -29.23 -25.33
N CYS A 10 16.87 -30.27 -24.93
CA CYS A 10 17.08 -31.49 -25.70
C CYS A 10 15.93 -32.51 -25.59
N THR A 11 14.66 -32.07 -25.63
CA THR A 11 13.51 -32.99 -25.71
C THR A 11 13.10 -33.21 -27.17
N ALA A 12 12.76 -34.45 -27.53
CA ALA A 12 12.37 -34.82 -28.90
C ALA A 12 11.11 -34.09 -29.42
N ASP A 13 10.27 -33.58 -28.51
CA ASP A 13 9.11 -32.76 -28.82
C ASP A 13 9.42 -31.29 -28.50
N ILE A 14 9.39 -30.46 -29.54
CA ILE A 14 9.64 -29.01 -29.46
C ILE A 14 8.63 -28.33 -28.53
N THR A 15 7.37 -28.79 -28.54
CA THR A 15 6.31 -28.24 -27.69
C THR A 15 6.64 -28.42 -26.22
N LYS A 16 7.20 -29.58 -25.88
CA LYS A 16 7.63 -29.93 -24.52
C LYS A 16 8.85 -29.12 -24.08
N ALA A 17 9.81 -28.89 -24.98
CA ALA A 17 10.97 -28.04 -24.70
C ALA A 17 10.54 -26.61 -24.37
N VAL A 18 9.65 -26.04 -25.18
CA VAL A 18 9.12 -24.68 -24.97
C VAL A 18 8.39 -24.58 -23.63
N GLN A 19 7.54 -25.56 -23.30
CA GLN A 19 6.80 -25.56 -22.05
C GLN A 19 7.72 -25.61 -20.83
N ASN A 20 8.77 -26.43 -20.86
CA ASN A 20 9.73 -26.55 -19.76
C ASN A 20 10.47 -25.23 -19.50
N VAL A 21 10.83 -24.49 -20.56
CA VAL A 21 11.50 -23.18 -20.44
C VAL A 21 10.54 -22.14 -19.87
N VAL A 22 9.30 -22.09 -20.36
CA VAL A 22 8.27 -21.18 -19.87
C VAL A 22 7.98 -21.42 -18.39
N ASP A 23 7.82 -22.67 -17.98
CA ASP A 23 7.55 -23.03 -16.58
C ASP A 23 8.73 -22.68 -15.66
N CYS A 24 9.96 -22.85 -16.14
CA CYS A 24 11.15 -22.43 -15.41
C CYS A 24 11.18 -20.92 -15.18
N ILE A 25 10.93 -20.12 -16.23
CA ILE A 25 10.88 -18.66 -16.13
C ILE A 25 9.78 -18.22 -15.16
N ILE A 26 8.58 -18.82 -15.26
CA ILE A 26 7.45 -18.50 -14.36
C ILE A 26 7.77 -18.89 -12.92
N ASN A 27 8.42 -20.03 -12.70
CA ASN A 27 8.79 -20.50 -11.38
C ASN A 27 9.87 -19.62 -10.75
N VAL A 28 10.93 -19.31 -11.50
CA VAL A 28 11.99 -18.37 -11.06
C VAL A 28 11.39 -17.00 -10.76
N ALA A 29 10.56 -16.46 -11.65
CA ALA A 29 9.88 -15.18 -11.42
C ALA A 29 8.97 -15.23 -10.18
N SER A 30 8.23 -16.32 -9.97
CA SER A 30 7.34 -16.48 -8.80
C SER A 30 8.09 -16.61 -7.47
N ASN A 31 9.30 -17.18 -7.50
CA ASN A 31 10.14 -17.37 -6.31
C ASN A 31 11.01 -16.14 -6.01
N SER A 32 11.47 -15.43 -7.04
CA SER A 32 12.33 -14.23 -6.91
C SER A 32 11.54 -12.94 -6.74
N ILE A 33 10.34 -12.84 -7.33
CA ILE A 33 9.46 -11.68 -7.23
C ILE A 33 8.35 -12.03 -6.22
N PRO A 34 8.36 -11.46 -5.01
CA PRO A 34 7.26 -11.64 -4.07
C PRO A 34 5.96 -11.20 -4.74
N LYS A 35 4.93 -12.06 -4.71
CA LYS A 35 3.57 -11.71 -5.16
C LYS A 35 2.97 -10.66 -4.23
N CYS A 36 3.40 -9.41 -4.39
CA CYS A 36 2.94 -8.29 -3.58
C CYS A 36 1.52 -7.90 -4.00
N SER A 37 0.63 -7.71 -3.02
CA SER A 37 -0.61 -6.96 -3.26
C SER A 37 -0.29 -5.47 -3.34
N PRO A 38 -0.48 -4.77 -4.47
CA PRO A 38 -0.30 -3.33 -4.56
C PRO A 38 -1.55 -2.61 -4.06
N ARG A 39 -2.17 -3.10 -2.99
CA ARG A 39 -3.16 -2.32 -2.24
C ARG A 39 -2.50 -1.82 -0.98
N LEU A 40 -1.61 -0.85 -1.15
CA LEU A 40 -1.33 0.11 -0.10
C LEU A 40 -2.69 0.57 0.41
N LYS A 41 -3.08 0.19 1.64
CA LYS A 41 -4.28 0.73 2.26
C LYS A 41 -4.10 2.23 2.26
N LYS A 42 -4.81 2.92 1.37
CA LYS A 42 -4.65 4.36 1.11
C LYS A 42 -5.14 5.22 2.30
N PHE A 43 -5.40 4.60 3.44
CA PHE A 43 -5.94 5.24 4.64
C PHE A 43 -5.03 4.94 5.82
N ARG A 44 -3.89 5.65 5.83
CA ARG A 44 -2.94 5.65 6.93
C ARG A 44 -3.37 6.57 8.09
N ARG A 45 -4.60 7.07 8.07
CA ARG A 45 -5.16 7.90 9.14
C ARG A 45 -6.18 7.04 9.90
N PRO A 46 -5.93 6.67 11.17
CA PRO A 46 -6.81 5.82 11.98
C PRO A 46 -8.26 6.32 12.08
N TRP A 47 -8.49 7.61 11.83
CA TRP A 47 -9.79 8.29 11.87
C TRP A 47 -10.51 8.37 10.51
N TRP A 48 -10.10 7.59 9.52
CA TRP A 48 -10.69 7.63 8.18
C TRP A 48 -12.01 6.85 8.12
N ASN A 49 -13.12 7.52 7.74
CA ASN A 49 -14.43 6.89 7.57
C ASN A 49 -14.93 7.06 6.13
N GLU A 50 -14.94 5.95 5.37
CA GLU A 50 -15.37 5.94 3.97
C GLU A 50 -16.87 6.18 3.80
N ALA A 51 -17.70 5.73 4.76
CA ALA A 51 -19.14 5.85 4.66
C ALA A 51 -19.57 7.32 4.58
N CYS A 52 -18.97 8.18 5.40
CA CYS A 52 -19.33 9.59 5.40
C CYS A 52 -18.85 10.34 4.15
N ARG A 53 -17.70 9.96 3.59
CA ARG A 53 -17.20 10.53 2.32
C ARG A 53 -18.06 10.12 1.14
N ARG A 54 -18.53 8.86 1.12
CA ARG A 54 -19.43 8.35 0.08
C ARG A 54 -20.74 9.14 0.08
N GLU A 55 -21.31 9.42 1.25
CA GLU A 55 -22.57 10.16 1.36
C GLU A 55 -22.43 11.63 0.97
N GLU A 56 -21.38 12.34 1.43
CA GLU A 56 -21.10 13.71 0.97
C GLU A 56 -20.92 13.77 -0.55
N LYS A 57 -20.19 12.80 -1.12
CA LYS A 57 -19.97 12.72 -2.57
C LYS A 57 -21.24 12.39 -3.34
N LYS A 58 -22.11 11.53 -2.80
CA LYS A 58 -23.42 11.21 -3.38
C LYS A 58 -24.28 12.47 -3.45
N GLN A 59 -24.45 13.18 -2.34
CA GLN A 59 -25.25 14.41 -2.29
C GLN A 59 -24.65 15.53 -3.14
N TRP A 60 -23.32 15.64 -3.20
CA TRP A 60 -22.65 16.54 -4.14
C TRP A 60 -22.96 16.21 -5.59
N ASN A 61 -22.93 14.93 -5.97
CA ASN A 61 -23.23 14.51 -7.33
C ASN A 61 -24.69 14.78 -7.72
N ILE A 62 -25.64 14.58 -6.80
CA ILE A 62 -27.06 14.89 -7.01
C ILE A 62 -27.23 16.40 -7.22
N PHE A 63 -26.72 17.22 -6.30
CA PHE A 63 -26.79 18.68 -6.41
C PHE A 63 -26.10 19.21 -7.68
N ARG A 64 -24.94 18.65 -8.03
CA ARG A 64 -24.20 19.03 -9.25
C ARG A 64 -24.98 18.74 -10.53
N ARG A 65 -25.75 17.65 -10.57
CA ARG A 65 -26.60 17.29 -11.73
C ARG A 65 -27.92 18.08 -11.73
N TYR A 66 -28.47 18.33 -10.55
CA TYR A 66 -29.76 18.98 -10.37
C TYR A 66 -29.65 20.05 -9.28
N PRO A 67 -29.30 21.30 -9.64
CA PRO A 67 -29.01 22.37 -8.70
C PRO A 67 -30.28 23.00 -8.12
N THR A 68 -31.07 22.22 -7.39
CA THR A 68 -32.26 22.68 -6.67
C THR A 68 -31.92 23.10 -5.23
N THR A 69 -32.77 23.93 -4.63
CA THR A 69 -32.61 24.38 -3.23
C THR A 69 -32.59 23.22 -2.25
N GLU A 70 -33.47 22.24 -2.44
CA GLU A 70 -33.53 21.03 -1.62
C GLU A 70 -32.22 20.23 -1.69
N ASN A 71 -31.70 20.01 -2.90
CA ASN A 71 -30.43 19.30 -3.10
C ASN A 71 -29.25 20.06 -2.50
N HIS A 72 -29.25 21.40 -2.55
CA HIS A 72 -28.23 22.22 -1.90
C HIS A 72 -28.26 22.06 -0.38
N VAL A 73 -29.45 22.07 0.24
CA VAL A 73 -29.64 21.85 1.68
C VAL A 73 -29.19 20.44 2.07
N ALA A 74 -29.58 19.41 1.33
CA ALA A 74 -29.17 18.03 1.56
C ALA A 74 -27.64 17.87 1.50
N PHE A 75 -26.99 18.46 0.49
CA PHE A 75 -25.54 18.48 0.39
C PHE A 75 -24.88 19.19 1.58
N LYS A 76 -25.38 20.36 2.00
CA LYS A 76 -24.85 21.10 3.15
C LYS A 76 -24.99 20.30 4.46
N ARG A 77 -26.12 19.61 4.66
CA ARG A 77 -26.34 18.71 5.81
C ARG A 77 -25.33 17.55 5.80
N ALA A 78 -25.19 16.84 4.68
CA ALA A 78 -24.23 15.74 4.56
C ALA A 78 -22.78 16.21 4.78
N LYS A 79 -22.42 17.39 4.26
CA LYS A 79 -21.11 18.02 4.47
C LYS A 79 -20.86 18.38 5.93
N ALA A 80 -21.87 18.88 6.65
CA ALA A 80 -21.77 19.18 8.08
C ALA A 80 -21.55 17.91 8.91
N VAL A 81 -22.29 16.84 8.60
CA VAL A 81 -22.13 15.52 9.24
C VAL A 81 -20.73 14.96 9.00
N ALA A 82 -20.23 15.02 7.75
CA ALA A 82 -18.87 14.59 7.41
C ALA A 82 -17.79 15.34 8.17
N ARG A 83 -17.93 16.66 8.30
CA ARG A 83 -17.03 17.47 9.11
C ARG A 83 -17.07 17.07 10.58
N ARG A 84 -18.26 16.83 11.16
CA ARG A 84 -18.43 16.41 12.55
C ARG A 84 -17.75 15.07 12.82
N ILE A 85 -18.04 14.06 11.99
CA ILE A 85 -17.45 12.72 12.11
C ILE A 85 -15.93 12.80 11.99
N ARG A 86 -15.42 13.52 10.99
CA ARG A 86 -13.98 13.70 10.79
C ARG A 86 -13.28 14.32 12.00
N ARG A 87 -13.87 15.35 12.62
CA ARG A 87 -13.32 16.00 13.82
C ARG A 87 -13.37 15.06 15.03
N ARG A 88 -14.49 14.37 15.22
CA ARG A 88 -14.68 13.42 16.32
C ARG A 88 -13.67 12.28 16.26
N SER A 89 -13.54 11.63 15.10
CA SER A 89 -12.61 10.53 14.92
C SER A 89 -11.14 10.97 15.06
N GLN A 90 -10.78 12.18 14.62
CA GLN A 90 -9.45 12.74 14.88
C GLN A 90 -9.18 12.90 16.37
N ARG A 91 -10.14 13.48 17.11
CA ARG A 91 -10.03 13.67 18.56
C ARG A 91 -9.90 12.33 19.29
N GLU A 92 -10.77 11.37 18.98
CA GLU A 92 -10.75 10.02 19.58
C GLU A 92 -9.42 9.31 19.27
N SER A 93 -8.95 9.38 18.03
CA SER A 93 -7.64 8.83 17.67
C SER A 93 -6.48 9.50 18.41
N TRP A 94 -6.56 10.82 18.65
CA TRP A 94 -5.52 11.54 19.39
C TRP A 94 -5.54 11.18 20.87
N ILE A 95 -6.72 11.08 21.47
CA ILE A 95 -6.88 10.62 22.86
C ILE A 95 -6.29 9.21 22.99
N ASN A 96 -6.69 8.27 22.14
CA ASN A 96 -6.16 6.90 22.14
C ASN A 96 -4.64 6.86 21.94
N PHE A 97 -4.11 7.73 21.07
CA PHE A 97 -2.67 7.85 20.86
C PHE A 97 -1.94 8.24 22.14
N ILE A 98 -2.37 9.31 22.81
CA ILE A 98 -1.78 9.79 24.06
C ILE A 98 -1.95 8.75 25.16
N SER A 99 -3.13 8.16 25.32
CA SER A 99 -3.37 7.08 26.30
C SER A 99 -2.49 5.85 26.08
N SER A 100 -1.99 5.62 24.86
CA SER A 100 -1.10 4.51 24.53
C SER A 100 0.38 4.77 24.81
N ILE A 101 0.75 5.97 25.27
CA ILE A 101 2.10 6.33 25.68
C ILE A 101 2.21 6.07 27.18
N THR A 102 2.78 4.93 27.54
CA THR A 102 3.05 4.54 28.94
C THR A 102 4.51 4.78 29.29
N SER A 103 4.85 4.85 30.58
CA SER A 103 6.25 4.99 31.05
C SER A 103 7.16 3.83 30.63
N SER A 104 6.58 2.67 30.31
CA SER A 104 7.27 1.47 29.86
C SER A 104 7.57 1.43 28.35
N ILE A 105 7.16 2.45 27.58
CA ILE A 105 7.37 2.44 26.12
C ILE A 105 8.85 2.68 25.78
N SER A 106 9.40 1.86 24.89
CA SER A 106 10.77 2.09 24.41
C SER A 106 10.85 3.34 23.53
N SER A 107 11.97 4.05 23.55
CA SER A 107 12.22 5.23 22.70
C SER A 107 11.97 4.93 21.22
N LYS A 108 12.34 3.73 20.75
CA LYS A 108 12.09 3.29 19.36
C LYS A 108 10.59 3.20 19.03
N GLN A 109 9.79 2.64 19.91
CA GLN A 109 8.34 2.54 19.73
C GLN A 109 7.66 3.90 19.84
N LEU A 110 8.11 4.74 20.78
CA LEU A 110 7.64 6.12 20.92
C LEU A 110 7.87 6.91 19.63
N TRP A 111 9.11 6.91 19.11
CA TRP A 111 9.43 7.59 17.85
C TRP A 111 8.66 7.04 16.65
N LYS A 112 8.42 5.72 16.59
CA LYS A 112 7.57 5.10 15.56
C LYS A 112 6.13 5.62 15.64
N LYS A 113 5.57 5.72 16.84
CA LYS A 113 4.23 6.24 17.10
C LYS A 113 4.13 7.73 16.73
N VAL A 114 5.09 8.57 17.17
CA VAL A 114 5.16 10.00 16.83
C VAL A 114 5.24 10.22 15.31
N LYS A 115 6.10 9.48 14.62
CA LYS A 115 6.20 9.55 13.15
C LYS A 115 4.88 9.17 12.47
N ALA A 116 4.21 8.12 12.93
CA ALA A 116 2.90 7.71 12.41
C ALA A 116 1.81 8.77 12.65
N ALA A 117 1.78 9.41 13.81
CA ALA A 117 0.84 10.49 14.12
C ALA A 117 1.06 11.73 13.23
N ASN A 118 2.32 12.06 12.92
CA ASN A 118 2.69 13.13 11.99
C ASN A 118 2.49 12.75 10.51
N GLY A 119 2.05 11.53 10.22
CA GLY A 119 1.91 11.04 8.84
C GLY A 119 3.25 10.81 8.14
N ILE A 120 4.36 10.85 8.87
CA ILE A 120 5.70 10.53 8.39
C ILE A 120 5.81 9.01 8.42
N TYR A 121 5.41 8.39 7.32
CA TYR A 121 5.59 6.97 7.14
C TYR A 121 6.91 6.73 6.42
N ARG A 122 7.64 5.69 6.84
CA ARG A 122 8.67 5.13 5.97
C ARG A 122 7.95 4.68 4.69
N GLU A 123 8.28 5.35 3.60
CA GLU A 123 8.07 4.80 2.27
C GLU A 123 8.86 3.49 2.19
N PHE A 124 8.32 2.57 1.41
CA PHE A 124 8.84 1.22 1.25
C PHE A 124 10.37 1.24 1.13
N SER A 125 11.07 0.55 2.05
CA SER A 125 12.50 0.34 1.90
C SER A 125 12.64 -0.75 0.86
N PHE A 126 13.27 -0.44 -0.27
CA PHE A 126 13.67 -1.47 -1.21
C PHE A 126 14.59 -2.46 -0.47
N PRO A 127 14.39 -3.78 -0.65
CA PRO A 127 15.33 -4.76 -0.15
C PRO A 127 16.70 -4.47 -0.78
N VAL A 128 17.73 -4.43 0.06
CA VAL A 128 19.11 -4.29 -0.39
C VAL A 128 19.53 -5.63 -0.97
N LEU A 129 20.02 -5.64 -2.22
CA LEU A 129 20.57 -6.85 -2.85
C LEU A 129 22.06 -6.93 -2.56
N ASN A 130 22.50 -8.09 -2.09
CA ASN A 130 23.91 -8.40 -1.88
C ASN A 130 24.34 -9.41 -2.95
N THR A 131 25.19 -8.99 -3.87
CA THR A 131 25.78 -9.86 -4.90
C THR A 131 27.27 -9.96 -4.61
N GLY A 132 27.70 -11.08 -4.01
CA GLY A 132 29.08 -11.23 -3.52
C GLY A 132 29.42 -10.20 -2.45
N ASN A 133 30.49 -9.42 -2.66
CA ASN A 133 30.94 -8.35 -1.75
C ASN A 133 30.30 -6.97 -2.03
N VAL A 134 29.40 -6.87 -3.02
CA VAL A 134 28.81 -5.60 -3.44
C VAL A 134 27.37 -5.50 -2.94
N THR A 135 27.06 -4.37 -2.32
CA THR A 135 25.74 -4.05 -1.75
C THR A 135 25.02 -3.05 -2.65
N HIS A 136 23.94 -3.47 -3.31
CA HIS A 136 23.12 -2.63 -4.17
C HIS A 136 21.90 -2.12 -3.40
N SER A 137 21.86 -0.81 -3.16
CA SER A 137 20.79 -0.15 -2.39
C SER A 137 19.95 0.82 -3.24
N ALA A 138 20.45 1.24 -4.41
CA ALA A 138 19.70 2.07 -5.34
C ALA A 138 18.75 1.20 -6.20
N PRO A 139 17.52 1.68 -6.49
CA PRO A 139 16.57 0.93 -7.31
C PRO A 139 17.08 0.61 -8.72
N LEU A 140 17.85 1.53 -9.33
CA LEU A 140 18.45 1.34 -10.65
C LEU A 140 19.50 0.22 -10.64
N ASP A 141 20.40 0.25 -9.67
CA ASP A 141 21.46 -0.74 -9.53
C ASP A 141 20.87 -2.13 -9.27
N THR A 142 19.86 -2.20 -8.40
CA THR A 142 19.08 -3.41 -8.10
C THR A 142 18.44 -4.00 -9.35
N ALA A 143 17.82 -3.16 -10.19
CA ALA A 143 17.21 -3.59 -11.44
C ALA A 143 18.25 -4.13 -12.42
N ASN A 144 19.39 -3.45 -12.54
CA ASN A 144 20.47 -3.84 -13.44
C ASN A 144 21.19 -5.12 -13.00
N THR A 145 21.20 -5.46 -11.71
CA THR A 145 21.75 -6.74 -11.23
C THR A 145 20.85 -7.94 -11.51
N LEU A 146 19.56 -7.71 -11.77
CA LEU A 146 18.57 -8.78 -12.02
C LEU A 146 18.34 -9.06 -13.52
N VAL A 147 18.99 -8.30 -14.41
CA VAL A 147 19.01 -8.49 -15.88
C VAL A 147 20.22 -9.34 -16.25
#